data_AF-V8ASC0-F1
#
_entry.id   AF-V8ASC0-F1
#
_cell.length_a   1.000
_cell.length_b   1.000
_cell.length_c   1.000
_cell.angle_alpha   90.00
_cell.angle_beta   90.00
_cell.angle_gamma   90.00
#
_symmetry.space_group_name_H-M   'P 1'
#
loop_
_entity.id
_entity.type
_entity.pdbx_description
1 polymer ?
#
loop_
_entity_poly.entity_id
_entity_poly.type
_entity_poly.pdbx_seq_one_letter_code
_entity_poly.pdbx_strand_id
1 'polypeptide(L)'
;MTLLQFKEQRFIISQQILGTAVNTLFFGLLGSSLSLILWFVRLHYSLAEIINSKLLMADMASMLLGMLGILFAIWLSGYFVEKEFEKMESEIKR
;
A
#
# COMPACT_ATOMS: atom_id res chain seq x y z
N MET A 1 22.60 7.60 -16.66
CA MET A 1 21.25 6.98 -16.61
C MET A 1 20.33 7.86 -17.44
N THR A 2 19.63 7.32 -18.42
CA THR A 2 18.68 8.11 -19.23
C THR A 2 17.34 8.27 -18.49
N LEU A 3 16.54 9.29 -18.82
CA LEU A 3 15.21 9.50 -18.20
C LEU A 3 14.28 8.28 -18.35
N LEU A 4 14.38 7.54 -19.47
CA LEU A 4 13.61 6.32 -19.67
C LEU A 4 14.02 5.22 -18.69
N GLN A 5 15.33 5.01 -18.51
CA GLN A 5 15.84 4.04 -17.53
C GLN A 5 15.41 4.40 -16.10
N PHE A 6 15.39 5.69 -15.77
CA PHE A 6 14.92 6.15 -14.47
C PHE A 6 13.42 5.85 -14.26
N LYS A 7 12.57 6.11 -15.26
CA LYS A 7 11.13 5.82 -15.17
C LYS A 7 10.84 4.32 -15.03
N GLU A 8 11.55 3.47 -15.78
CA GLU A 8 11.45 2.01 -15.65
C GLU A 8 11.86 1.54 -14.25
N GLN A 9 12.99 2.02 -13.73
CA GLN A 9 13.45 1.65 -12.39
C GLN A 9 12.50 2.13 -11.30
N ARG A 10 11.97 3.35 -11.42
CA ARG A 10 10.95 3.88 -10.49
C ARG A 10 9.72 2.98 -10.46
N PHE A 11 9.25 2.50 -11.61
CA PHE A 11 8.11 1.59 -11.68
C PHE A 11 8.39 0.27 -10.94
N ILE A 12 9.53 -0.37 -11.20
CA ILE A 12 9.92 -1.63 -10.55
C ILE A 12 10.02 -1.46 -9.02
N ILE A 13 10.71 -0.41 -8.56
CA ILE A 13 10.88 -0.13 -7.12
C ILE A 13 9.52 0.12 -6.47
N SER A 14 8.64 0.90 -7.13
CA SER A 14 7.31 1.18 -6.59
C SER A 14 6.45 -0.09 -6.44
N GLN A 15 6.53 -1.03 -7.39
CA GLN A 15 5.83 -2.31 -7.28
C GLN A 15 6.39 -3.17 -6.14
N GLN A 16 7.70 -3.20 -5.93
CA GLN A 16 8.33 -3.95 -4.84
C GLN A 16 7.95 -3.40 -3.47
N ILE A 17 7.95 -2.08 -3.31
CA ILE A 17 7.52 -1.41 -2.06
C ILE A 17 6.04 -1.69 -1.82
N LEU A 18 5.20 -1.54 -2.84
CA LEU A 18 3.77 -1.80 -2.73
C LEU A 18 3.51 -3.25 -2.33
N GLY A 19 4.14 -4.21 -3.00
CA GLY A 19 3.99 -5.64 -2.70
C GLY A 19 4.40 -5.96 -1.26
N THR A 20 5.54 -5.44 -0.81
CA THR A 20 6.01 -5.65 0.57
C THR A 20 5.05 -5.04 1.58
N ALA A 21 4.61 -3.79 1.36
CA ALA A 21 3.76 -3.07 2.30
C ALA A 21 2.34 -3.66 2.38
N VAL A 22 1.77 -4.06 1.23
CA VAL A 22 0.49 -4.79 1.18
C VAL A 22 0.60 -6.09 1.96
N ASN A 23 1.71 -6.83 1.81
CA ASN A 23 1.90 -8.08 2.52
C ASN A 23 1.96 -7.86 4.05
N THR A 24 2.67 -6.82 4.50
CA THR A 24 2.71 -6.44 5.93
C THR A 24 1.33 -6.06 6.47
N LEU A 25 0.58 -5.23 5.75
CA LEU A 25 -0.76 -4.83 6.17
C LEU A 25 -1.74 -6.01 6.18
N PHE A 26 -1.66 -6.87 5.18
CA PHE A 26 -2.49 -8.07 5.08
C PHE A 26 -2.23 -9.03 6.24
N PHE A 27 -0.95 -9.33 6.54
CA PHE A 27 -0.62 -10.19 7.67
C PHE A 27 -0.88 -9.53 9.02
N GLY A 28 -0.78 -8.20 9.13
CA GLY A 28 -1.19 -7.45 10.32
C GLY A 28 -2.69 -7.55 10.59
N LEU A 29 -3.51 -7.40 9.53
CA LEU A 29 -4.96 -7.59 9.62
C LEU A 29 -5.32 -9.03 9.96
N LEU A 30 -4.74 -10.00 9.24
CA LEU A 30 -4.99 -11.41 9.55
C LEU A 30 -4.59 -11.73 10.99
N GLY A 31 -3.40 -11.34 11.44
CA GLY A 31 -2.94 -11.63 12.80
C GLY A 31 -3.83 -11.03 13.89
N SER A 32 -4.39 -9.85 13.68
CA SER A 32 -5.26 -9.16 14.65
C SER A 32 -6.70 -9.65 14.63
N SER A 33 -7.25 -10.01 13.46
CA SER A 33 -8.65 -10.39 13.31
C SER A 33 -8.89 -11.91 13.10
N LEU A 34 -7.84 -12.75 13.04
CA LEU A 34 -7.97 -14.20 12.75
C LEU A 34 -8.92 -14.91 13.72
N SER A 35 -8.81 -14.64 15.03
CA SER A 35 -9.65 -15.25 16.05
C SER A 35 -11.13 -14.88 15.88
N LEU A 36 -11.41 -13.63 15.50
CA LEU A 36 -12.76 -13.14 15.20
C LEU A 36 -13.33 -13.80 13.94
N ILE A 37 -12.51 -13.91 12.88
CA ILE A 37 -12.89 -14.59 11.64
C ILE A 37 -13.23 -16.06 11.92
N LEU A 38 -12.39 -16.77 12.69
CA LEU A 38 -12.66 -18.16 13.07
C LEU A 38 -13.93 -18.31 13.92
N TRP A 39 -14.20 -17.35 14.80
CA TRP A 39 -15.43 -17.32 15.60
C TRP A 39 -16.67 -17.16 14.73
N PHE A 40 -16.65 -16.23 13.77
CA PHE A 40 -17.76 -16.04 12.82
C PHE A 40 -18.01 -17.26 11.93
N VAL A 41 -16.94 -17.89 11.43
CA VAL A 41 -17.05 -19.13 10.64
C VAL A 41 -17.70 -20.24 11.47
N ARG A 42 -17.33 -20.36 12.74
CA ARG A 42 -17.91 -21.37 13.65
C ARG A 42 -19.39 -21.13 13.98
N LEU A 43 -19.82 -19.88 14.01
CA LEU A 43 -21.21 -19.49 14.29
C LEU A 43 -22.10 -19.44 13.04
N HIS A 44 -21.56 -19.80 11.86
CA HIS A 44 -22.28 -19.74 10.58
C HIS A 44 -22.86 -18.35 10.28
N TYR A 45 -22.16 -17.29 10.69
CA TYR A 45 -22.56 -15.93 10.33
C TYR A 45 -22.52 -15.72 8.82
N SER A 46 -23.52 -15.03 8.30
CA SER A 46 -23.52 -14.59 6.91
C SER A 46 -22.43 -13.54 6.67
N LEU A 47 -21.96 -13.41 5.42
CA LEU A 47 -20.98 -12.39 5.06
C LEU A 47 -21.44 -10.97 5.40
N ALA A 48 -22.75 -10.71 5.34
CA ALA A 48 -23.33 -9.43 5.73
C ALA A 48 -23.17 -9.15 7.24
N GLU A 49 -23.35 -10.15 8.09
CA GLU A 49 -23.15 -10.04 9.54
C GLU A 49 -21.69 -9.86 9.92
N ILE A 50 -20.79 -10.52 9.19
CA ILE A 50 -19.33 -10.39 9.37
C ILE A 50 -18.89 -8.94 9.06
N ILE A 51 -19.31 -8.41 7.91
CA ILE A 51 -18.97 -7.04 7.49
C ILE A 51 -19.60 -5.99 8.42
N ASN A 52 -20.77 -6.28 8.99
CA ASN A 52 -21.43 -5.38 9.95
C ASN A 52 -20.76 -5.36 11.34
N SER A 53 -19.81 -6.25 11.61
CA SER A 53 -19.10 -6.24 12.88
C SER A 53 -18.20 -4.99 12.97
N LYS A 54 -18.48 -4.13 13.96
CA LYS A 54 -17.76 -2.85 14.14
C LYS A 54 -16.24 -3.04 14.24
N LEU A 55 -15.80 -4.12 14.90
CA LEU A 55 -14.37 -4.42 15.07
C LEU A 55 -13.71 -4.77 13.74
N LEU A 56 -14.26 -5.72 12.97
CA LEU A 56 -13.66 -6.14 11.71
C LEU A 56 -13.73 -5.03 10.65
N MET A 57 -14.84 -4.29 10.59
CA MET A 57 -14.97 -3.14 9.70
C MET A 57 -13.92 -2.06 10.02
N ALA A 58 -13.65 -1.79 11.30
CA ALA A 58 -12.62 -0.82 11.69
C ALA A 58 -11.22 -1.27 11.27
N ASP A 59 -10.88 -2.55 11.48
CA ASP A 59 -9.57 -3.09 11.07
C ASP A 59 -9.41 -3.08 9.53
N MET A 60 -10.46 -3.44 8.79
CA MET A 60 -10.46 -3.38 7.32
C MET A 60 -10.36 -1.93 6.82
N ALA A 61 -11.08 -0.99 7.44
CA ALA A 61 -10.98 0.43 7.10
C ALA A 61 -9.56 0.98 7.37
N SER A 62 -8.96 0.60 8.50
CA SER A 62 -7.57 0.93 8.83
C SER A 62 -6.58 0.39 7.79
N MET A 63 -6.75 -0.87 7.37
CA MET A 63 -5.93 -1.46 6.29
C MET A 63 -6.09 -0.70 4.97
N LEU A 64 -7.32 -0.36 4.57
CA LEU A 64 -7.59 0.40 3.34
C LEU A 64 -6.93 1.79 3.39
N LEU A 65 -7.09 2.51 4.51
CA LEU A 65 -6.46 3.81 4.71
C LEU A 65 -4.92 3.70 4.70
N GLY A 66 -4.37 2.64 5.29
CA GLY A 66 -2.94 2.34 5.24
C GLY A 66 -2.44 2.12 3.81
N MET A 67 -3.15 1.33 3.01
CA MET A 67 -2.82 1.10 1.59
C MET A 67 -2.89 2.40 0.78
N LEU A 68 -3.91 3.22 1.00
CA LEU A 68 -4.02 4.54 0.36
C LEU A 68 -2.86 5.46 0.76
N GLY A 69 -2.47 5.46 2.04
CA GLY A 69 -1.32 6.21 2.53
C GLY A 69 -0.01 5.79 1.86
N ILE A 70 0.21 4.49 1.66
CA ILE A 70 1.38 3.97 0.96
C ILE A 70 1.37 4.37 -0.52
N LEU A 71 0.24 4.22 -1.20
CA LEU A 71 0.09 4.65 -2.60
C LEU A 71 0.39 6.14 -2.76
N PHE A 72 -0.12 6.97 -1.85
CA PHE A 72 0.13 8.40 -1.85
C PHE A 72 1.61 8.72 -1.58
N ALA A 73 2.25 8.03 -0.64
CA ALA A 73 3.68 8.20 -0.36
C ALA A 73 4.57 7.83 -1.55
N ILE A 74 4.27 6.72 -2.24
CA ILE A 74 4.97 6.31 -3.46
C ILE A 74 4.82 7.36 -4.57
N TRP A 75 3.60 7.88 -4.76
CA TRP A 75 3.34 8.90 -5.75
C TRP A 75 4.12 10.19 -5.45
N LEU A 76 4.06 10.66 -4.20
CA LEU A 76 4.74 11.86 -3.75
C LEU A 76 6.26 11.75 -3.86
N SER A 77 6.83 10.66 -3.34
CA SER A 77 8.26 10.33 -3.45
C SER A 77 8.72 10.36 -4.90
N GLY A 78 8.00 9.65 -5.76
CA GLY A 78 8.35 9.59 -7.17
C GLY A 78 8.29 10.95 -7.87
N TYR A 79 7.32 11.80 -7.53
CA TYR A 79 7.21 13.16 -8.07
C TYR A 79 8.40 14.03 -7.64
N PHE A 80 8.79 13.99 -6.36
CA PHE A 80 9.93 14.76 -5.86
C PHE A 80 11.24 14.31 -6.51
N VAL A 81 11.48 13.01 -6.62
CA VAL A 81 12.72 12.49 -7.22
C VAL A 81 12.79 12.80 -8.71
N GLU A 82 11.68 12.70 -9.45
CA GLU A 82 11.64 13.08 -10.88
C GLU A 82 11.99 14.56 -11.07
N LYS A 83 11.41 15.46 -10.27
CA LYS A 83 11.69 16.89 -10.34
C LYS A 83 13.14 17.24 -10.02
N GLU A 84 13.73 16.58 -9.02
CA GLU A 84 15.13 16.80 -8.66
C GLU A 84 16.08 16.29 -9.77
N PHE A 85 15.74 15.16 -10.39
CA PHE A 85 16.54 14.59 -11.48
C PHE A 85 16.52 15.49 -12.73
N GLU A 86 15.36 16.02 -13.12
CA GLU A 86 15.22 16.98 -14.22
C GLU A 86 16.05 18.25 -13.99
N LYS A 87 16.02 18.77 -12.76
CA LYS A 87 16.81 19.95 -12.38
C LYS A 87 18.31 19.69 -12.54
N MET A 88 18.79 18.57 -12.04
CA MET A 88 20.21 18.19 -12.11
C MET A 88 20.68 17.98 -13.56
N GLU A 89 19.85 17.39 -14.42
CA GLU A 89 20.17 17.23 -15.84
C GLU A 89 20.26 18.59 -16.57
N SER A 90 19.45 19.57 -16.17
CA SER A 90 19.49 20.93 -16.73
C SER A 90 20.74 21.72 -16.33
N GLU A 91 21.29 21.47 -15.14
CA GLU A 91 22.54 22.08 -14.66
C GLU A 91 23.77 21.47 -15.35
N ILE A 92 23.77 20.15 -15.59
CA ILE A 92 24.87 19.46 -16.28
C ILE A 92 24.97 19.85 -17.77
N LYS A 93 23.85 20.25 -18.39
CA LYS A 93 23.81 20.69 -19.80
C LYS A 93 24.19 22.17 -20.01
N ARG A 94 24.41 22.95 -18.95
CA ARG A 94 24.93 24.33 -19.02
C ARG A 94 26.44 24.36 -18.93
#